data_AF-A0A519SYP9-F1
#
_entry.id   AF-A0A519SYP9-F1
#
_cell.length_a   1.000
_cell.length_b   1.000
_cell.length_c   1.000
_cell.angle_alpha   90.00
_cell.angle_beta   90.00
_cell.angle_gamma   90.00
#
_symmetry.space_group_name_H-M   'P 1'
#
loop_
_entity.id
_entity.type
_entity.pdbx_description
1 polymer ?
#
loop_
_entity_poly.entity_id
_entity_poly.type
_entity_poly.pdbx_seq_one_letter_code
_entity_poly.pdbx_strand_id
1 'polypeptide(L)'
;MPSPVYLTQHQNRFLEELLDWLRIPSVSADPKFHGDVLQAADFLLKRLREAGATHVELCPTAGNPIVYAEYFAGPDRPTVLVYGHYDVQPADPYELWTSPPFEPVIKDEKIYARGACDDKGQVYM
;
A
#
# COMPACT_ATOMS: atom_id res chain seq x y z
N MET A 1 -17.93 -17.16 -1.90
CA MET A 1 -16.93 -18.14 -2.40
C MET A 1 -15.90 -18.39 -1.31
N PRO A 2 -15.28 -19.59 -1.22
CA PRO A 2 -14.17 -19.81 -0.29
C PRO A 2 -13.01 -18.85 -0.59
N SER A 3 -12.36 -18.33 0.47
CA SER A 3 -11.28 -17.33 0.33
C SER A 3 -10.17 -17.75 -0.66
N PRO A 4 -9.64 -18.99 -0.64
CA PRO A 4 -8.58 -19.38 -1.58
C PRO A 4 -9.00 -19.31 -3.06
N VAL A 5 -10.25 -19.68 -3.38
CA VAL A 5 -10.77 -19.61 -4.75
C VAL A 5 -10.90 -18.16 -5.23
N TYR A 6 -11.38 -17.28 -4.35
CA TYR A 6 -11.48 -15.85 -4.64
C TYR A 6 -10.09 -15.23 -4.87
N LEU A 7 -9.11 -15.54 -4.01
CA LEU A 7 -7.74 -15.05 -4.14
C LEU A 7 -7.10 -15.47 -5.47
N THR A 8 -7.20 -16.74 -5.85
CA THR A 8 -6.68 -17.21 -7.15
C THR A 8 -7.38 -16.56 -8.34
N GLN A 9 -8.71 -16.41 -8.29
CA GLN A 9 -9.48 -15.80 -9.38
C GLN A 9 -9.17 -14.31 -9.58
N HIS A 10 -8.78 -13.61 -8.51
CA HIS A 10 -8.51 -12.18 -8.54
C HIS A 10 -7.02 -11.82 -8.41
N GLN A 11 -6.13 -12.81 -8.46
CA GLN A 11 -4.68 -12.63 -8.27
C GLN A 11 -4.09 -11.55 -9.16
N ASN A 12 -4.42 -11.54 -10.46
CA ASN A 12 -3.89 -10.55 -11.39
C ASN A 12 -4.30 -9.12 -11.01
N ARG A 13 -5.55 -8.93 -10.57
CA ARG A 13 -6.05 -7.63 -10.11
C ARG A 13 -5.26 -7.15 -8.90
N PHE A 14 -5.11 -8.00 -7.88
CA PHE A 14 -4.38 -7.63 -6.67
C PHE A 14 -2.91 -7.32 -6.97
N LEU A 15 -2.30 -8.09 -7.86
CA LEU A 15 -0.94 -7.86 -8.29
C LEU A 15 -0.84 -6.51 -9.01
N GLU A 16 -1.67 -6.23 -10.00
CA GLU A 16 -1.69 -4.96 -10.73
C GLU A 16 -1.89 -3.76 -9.80
N GLU A 17 -2.84 -3.84 -8.87
CA GLU A 17 -3.10 -2.79 -7.89
C GLU A 17 -1.90 -2.56 -6.95
N LEU A 18 -1.21 -3.62 -6.50
CA LEU A 18 0.03 -3.49 -5.73
C LEU A 18 1.14 -2.85 -6.56
N LEU A 19 1.33 -3.27 -7.82
CA LEU A 19 2.34 -2.66 -8.70
C LEU A 19 2.04 -1.18 -8.95
N ASP A 20 0.77 -0.79 -9.10
CA ASP A 20 0.37 0.62 -9.21
C ASP A 20 0.74 1.41 -7.96
N TRP A 21 0.53 0.84 -6.77
CA TRP A 21 0.90 1.50 -5.53
C TRP A 21 2.42 1.62 -5.34
N LEU A 22 3.18 0.62 -5.77
CA LEU A 22 4.65 0.62 -5.73
C LEU A 22 5.28 1.64 -6.68
N ARG A 23 4.57 2.04 -7.76
CA ARG A 23 5.02 3.10 -8.66
C ARG A 23 4.97 4.50 -8.04
N ILE A 24 4.27 4.67 -6.92
CA ILE A 24 4.21 5.96 -6.22
C ILE A 24 5.42 6.07 -5.28
N PRO A 25 6.36 7.00 -5.52
CA PRO A 25 7.59 7.12 -4.74
C PRO A 25 7.35 7.90 -3.44
N SER A 26 6.58 7.32 -2.52
CA SER A 26 6.20 7.91 -1.24
C SER A 26 7.35 7.96 -0.22
N VAL A 27 8.45 8.62 -0.58
CA VAL A 27 9.66 8.71 0.26
C VAL A 27 9.48 9.81 1.32
N SER A 28 9.16 9.43 2.55
CA SER A 28 8.86 10.39 3.63
C SER A 28 10.06 11.18 4.13
N ALA A 29 11.28 10.64 3.97
CA ALA A 29 12.51 11.25 4.45
C ALA A 29 12.95 12.48 3.61
N ASP A 30 12.38 12.66 2.41
CA ASP A 30 12.75 13.74 1.50
C ASP A 30 11.52 14.60 1.15
N PRO A 31 11.46 15.87 1.58
CA PRO A 31 10.32 16.75 1.38
C PRO A 31 9.86 16.92 -0.08
N LYS A 32 10.73 16.67 -1.07
CA LYS A 32 10.34 16.76 -2.48
C LYS A 32 9.27 15.74 -2.87
N PHE A 33 9.18 14.62 -2.15
CA PHE A 33 8.19 13.57 -2.36
C PHE A 33 6.94 13.74 -1.49
N HIS A 34 6.75 14.88 -0.82
CA HIS A 34 5.56 15.10 0.02
C HIS A 34 4.26 14.90 -0.77
N GLY A 35 4.20 15.32 -2.04
CA GLY A 35 3.06 15.08 -2.93
C GLY A 35 2.82 13.59 -3.18
N ASP A 36 3.88 12.81 -3.39
CA ASP A 36 3.81 11.36 -3.60
C ASP A 36 3.37 10.60 -2.34
N VAL A 37 3.78 11.07 -1.16
CA VAL A 37 3.29 10.54 0.13
C VAL A 37 1.78 10.74 0.26
N LEU A 38 1.27 11.94 -0.08
CA LEU A 38 -0.17 12.20 -0.09
C LEU A 38 -0.89 11.34 -1.14
N GLN A 39 -0.29 11.19 -2.34
CA GLN A 39 -0.85 10.34 -3.39
C GLN A 39 -0.94 8.86 -2.96
N ALA A 40 0.06 8.36 -2.23
CA ALA A 40 0.04 7.00 -1.69
C ALA A 40 -1.03 6.81 -0.61
N ALA A 41 -1.27 7.84 0.22
CA ALA A 41 -2.36 7.85 1.19
C ALA A 41 -3.72 7.85 0.49
N ASP A 42 -3.90 8.68 -0.54
CA ASP A 42 -5.13 8.74 -1.34
C ASP A 42 -5.42 7.42 -2.07
N PHE A 43 -4.38 6.77 -2.59
CA PHE A 43 -4.51 5.42 -3.16
C PHE A 43 -5.08 4.45 -2.12
N LEU A 44 -4.50 4.43 -0.91
CA LEU A 44 -4.94 3.52 0.15
C LEU A 44 -6.38 3.80 0.61
N LEU A 45 -6.76 5.08 0.77
CA LEU A 45 -8.13 5.47 1.08
C LEU A 45 -9.12 4.93 0.04
N LYS A 46 -8.80 5.08 -1.24
CA LYS A 46 -9.64 4.58 -2.34
C LYS A 46 -9.81 3.06 -2.24
N ARG A 47 -8.72 2.32 -2.03
CA ARG A 47 -8.75 0.85 -1.95
C ARG A 47 -9.52 0.34 -0.74
N LEU A 48 -9.38 0.98 0.42
CA LEU A 48 -10.15 0.63 1.62
C LEU A 48 -11.66 0.86 1.41
N ARG A 49 -12.05 1.94 0.72
CA ARG A 49 -13.46 2.19 0.34
C ARG A 49 -13.97 1.11 -0.61
N GLU A 50 -13.21 0.77 -1.65
CA GLU A 50 -13.57 -0.27 -2.61
C GLU A 50 -13.65 -1.67 -1.97
N ALA A 51 -12.84 -1.93 -0.94
CA ALA A 51 -12.88 -3.16 -0.16
C ALA A 51 -14.11 -3.25 0.78
N GLY A 52 -14.87 -2.16 0.93
CA GLY A 52 -16.11 -2.14 1.69
C GLY A 52 -15.99 -1.65 3.13
N ALA A 53 -14.88 -0.98 3.49
CA ALA A 53 -14.78 -0.31 4.79
C ALA A 53 -15.96 0.66 4.99
N THR A 54 -16.58 0.61 6.17
CA THR A 54 -17.77 1.39 6.53
C THR A 54 -17.44 2.84 6.85
N HIS A 55 -16.20 3.09 7.27
CA HIS A 55 -15.66 4.43 7.50
C HIS A 55 -14.21 4.47 7.02
N VAL A 56 -13.85 5.55 6.30
CA VAL A 56 -12.51 5.75 5.74
C VAL A 56 -12.20 7.25 5.72
N GLU A 57 -11.17 7.65 6.45
CA GLU A 57 -10.77 9.04 6.56
C GLU A 57 -9.25 9.23 6.49
N LEU A 58 -8.86 10.42 6.02
CA LEU A 58 -7.49 10.90 6.11
C LEU A 58 -7.41 11.80 7.34
N CYS A 59 -6.63 11.40 8.34
CA CYS A 59 -6.44 12.16 9.57
C CYS A 59 -5.20 13.06 9.42
N PRO A 60 -5.34 14.40 9.36
CA PRO A 60 -4.18 15.29 9.32
C PRO A 60 -3.35 15.20 10.60
N THR A 61 -2.03 15.29 10.47
CA THR A 61 -1.12 15.38 11.62
C THR A 61 -0.18 16.58 11.45
N ALA A 62 0.74 16.80 12.40
CA ALA A 62 1.82 17.78 12.20
C ALA A 62 2.84 17.35 11.14
N GLY A 63 2.87 16.06 10.78
CA GLY A 63 3.69 15.49 9.71
C GLY A 63 2.83 14.89 8.59
N ASN A 64 3.19 13.70 8.12
CA ASN A 64 2.37 12.99 7.14
C ASN A 64 1.04 12.55 7.76
N PRO A 65 -0.06 12.55 6.98
CA PRO A 65 -1.36 12.15 7.51
C PRO A 65 -1.39 10.67 7.88
N ILE A 66 -2.44 10.26 8.59
CA ILE A 66 -2.73 8.84 8.86
C ILE A 66 -3.95 8.47 8.03
N VAL A 67 -3.94 7.28 7.43
CA VAL A 67 -5.14 6.68 6.84
C VAL A 67 -5.81 5.83 7.91
N TYR A 68 -7.03 6.20 8.27
CA TYR A 68 -7.87 5.41 9.18
C TYR A 68 -9.03 4.81 8.40
N ALA A 69 -9.29 3.53 8.64
CA ALA A 69 -10.47 2.85 8.13
C ALA A 69 -10.95 1.78 9.11
N GLU A 70 -12.25 1.55 9.09
CA GLU A 70 -12.85 0.45 9.82
C GLU A 70 -13.95 -0.23 9.01
N TYR A 71 -14.14 -1.51 9.29
CA TYR A 71 -15.29 -2.29 8.86
C TYR A 71 -16.04 -2.76 10.12
N PHE A 72 -17.22 -2.19 10.35
CA PHE A 72 -18.04 -2.58 11.50
C PHE A 72 -18.80 -3.88 11.23
N ALA A 73 -18.30 -4.99 11.78
CA ALA A 73 -18.90 -6.32 11.62
C ALA A 73 -20.06 -6.63 12.60
N GLY A 74 -20.43 -5.68 13.47
CA GLY A 74 -21.46 -5.82 14.49
C GLY A 74 -20.92 -5.78 15.94
N PRO A 75 -21.78 -5.52 16.94
CA PRO A 75 -21.36 -5.27 18.32
C PRO A 75 -20.83 -6.51 19.05
N ASP A 76 -21.24 -7.71 18.64
CA ASP A 76 -20.83 -8.98 19.26
C ASP A 76 -19.57 -9.59 18.60
N ARG A 77 -18.86 -8.81 17.78
CA ARG A 77 -17.63 -9.24 17.09
C ARG A 77 -16.41 -8.63 17.77
N PRO A 78 -15.26 -9.34 17.80
CA PRO A 78 -14.02 -8.77 18.31
C PRO A 78 -13.52 -7.66 17.38
N THR A 79 -12.87 -6.65 17.96
CA THR A 79 -12.14 -5.63 17.22
C THR A 79 -10.69 -6.06 17.03
N VAL A 80 -10.20 -6.01 15.79
CA VAL A 80 -8.79 -6.24 15.45
C VAL A 80 -8.25 -4.95 14.85
N LEU A 81 -7.11 -4.48 15.36
CA LEU A 81 -6.36 -3.38 14.78
C LEU A 81 -5.22 -3.92 13.93
N VAL A 82 -5.17 -3.50 12.68
CA VAL A 82 -4.04 -3.74 11.77
C VAL A 82 -3.33 -2.40 11.56
N TYR A 83 -2.02 -2.40 11.74
CA TYR A 83 -1.15 -1.24 11.55
C TYR A 83 -0.07 -1.58 10.52
N GLY A 84 0.23 -0.63 9.65
CA GLY A 84 1.33 -0.66 8.70
C GLY A 84 1.64 0.75 8.23
N HIS A 85 2.54 0.88 7.26
CA HIS A 85 2.91 2.18 6.71
C HIS A 85 2.95 2.17 5.17
N TYR A 86 2.82 3.36 4.59
CA TYR A 86 2.72 3.53 3.14
C TYR A 86 3.82 4.43 2.56
N ASP A 87 4.61 5.06 3.42
CA ASP A 87 5.87 5.66 3.04
C ASP A 87 6.98 4.61 2.94
N VAL A 88 8.04 4.97 2.22
CA VAL A 88 9.15 4.07 1.92
C VAL A 88 10.49 4.79 2.12
N GLN A 89 11.55 4.01 2.30
CA GLN A 89 12.91 4.56 2.34
C GLN A 89 13.34 5.12 0.97
N PRO A 90 14.29 6.08 0.95
CA PRO A 90 15.00 6.45 -0.27
C PRO A 90 15.57 5.22 -0.98
N ALA A 91 15.66 5.29 -2.31
CA ALA A 91 16.18 4.19 -3.12
C ALA A 91 17.67 4.30 -3.44
N ASP A 92 18.33 5.37 -2.98
CA ASP A 92 19.75 5.59 -3.22
C ASP A 92 20.62 4.44 -2.66
N PRO A 93 21.74 4.12 -3.34
CA PRO A 93 22.15 4.63 -4.65
C PRO A 93 21.38 3.97 -5.82
N TYR A 94 20.86 4.78 -6.75
CA TYR A 94 20.03 4.30 -7.86
C TYR A 94 20.80 3.40 -8.85
N GLU A 95 22.10 3.63 -9.02
CA GLU A 95 22.97 2.88 -9.93
C GLU A 95 23.23 1.42 -9.52
N LEU A 96 22.95 1.06 -8.26
CA LEU A 96 23.06 -0.33 -7.79
C LEU A 96 21.79 -1.14 -8.07
N TRP A 97 20.71 -0.49 -8.51
CA TRP A 97 19.50 -1.19 -8.92
C TRP A 97 19.63 -1.76 -10.33
N THR A 98 19.16 -2.99 -10.51
CA THR A 98 19.09 -3.65 -11.82
C THR A 98 17.84 -3.31 -12.62
N SER A 99 16.87 -2.65 -11.97
CA SER A 99 15.64 -2.08 -12.55
C SER A 99 15.26 -0.84 -11.74
N PRO A 100 14.64 0.20 -12.32
CA PRO A 100 14.32 1.42 -11.57
C PRO A 100 13.46 1.10 -10.33
N PRO A 101 13.78 1.67 -9.15
CA PRO A 101 13.21 1.23 -7.87
C PRO A 101 11.70 1.41 -7.76
N PHE A 102 11.13 2.35 -8.52
CA PHE A 102 9.69 2.63 -8.57
C PHE A 102 9.05 2.16 -9.89
N GLU A 103 9.74 1.28 -10.63
CA GLU A 103 9.18 0.56 -11.78
C GLU A 103 9.19 -0.94 -11.45
N PRO A 104 8.11 -1.47 -10.84
CA PRO A 104 8.10 -2.83 -10.35
C PRO A 104 8.33 -3.87 -11.44
N VAL A 105 9.30 -4.75 -11.22
CA VAL A 105 9.61 -5.88 -12.10
C VAL A 105 9.28 -7.19 -11.40
N ILE A 106 8.55 -8.06 -12.08
CA ILE A 106 8.33 -9.44 -11.63
C ILE A 106 9.37 -10.34 -12.29
N LYS A 107 10.17 -11.03 -11.48
CA LYS A 107 11.15 -12.01 -11.95
C LYS A 107 11.26 -13.15 -10.96
N ASP A 108 11.28 -14.39 -11.46
CA ASP A 108 11.38 -15.60 -10.65
C ASP A 108 10.37 -15.60 -9.48
N GLU A 109 9.11 -15.25 -9.79
CA GLU A 109 7.98 -15.13 -8.85
C GLU A 109 8.16 -14.09 -7.72
N LYS A 110 9.12 -13.17 -7.87
CA LYS A 110 9.40 -12.09 -6.91
C LYS A 110 9.14 -10.73 -7.53
N ILE A 111 8.64 -9.81 -6.71
CA ILE A 111 8.47 -8.40 -7.07
C ILE A 111 9.70 -7.63 -6.62
N TYR A 112 10.41 -7.01 -7.56
CA TYR A 112 11.53 -6.12 -7.30
C TYR A 112 11.06 -4.68 -7.46
N ALA A 113 10.92 -3.98 -6.32
CA ALA A 113 10.62 -2.55 -6.22
C ALA A 113 10.92 -2.07 -4.80
N ARG A 114 11.23 -0.77 -4.65
CA ARG A 114 11.22 -0.10 -3.34
C ARG A 114 9.78 -0.13 -2.79
N GLY A 115 9.63 -0.58 -1.55
CA GLY A 115 8.34 -0.68 -0.87
C GLY A 115 7.67 -2.06 -0.98
N ALA A 116 8.16 -2.95 -1.84
CA ALA A 116 7.48 -4.23 -2.12
C ALA A 116 7.33 -5.13 -0.89
N CYS A 117 8.29 -5.06 0.04
CA CYS A 117 8.29 -5.84 1.29
C CYS A 117 8.38 -4.93 2.53
N ASP A 118 8.38 -3.61 2.36
CA ASP A 118 8.54 -2.66 3.47
C ASP A 118 7.89 -1.32 3.08
N ASP A 119 6.57 -1.18 3.26
CA ASP A 119 5.62 -2.17 3.81
C ASP A 119 4.37 -2.32 2.92
N LYS A 120 4.43 -1.79 1.70
CA LYS A 120 3.27 -1.76 0.78
C LYS A 120 2.77 -3.16 0.42
N GLY A 121 3.65 -4.15 0.35
CA GLY A 121 3.22 -5.53 0.11
C GLY A 121 2.31 -6.06 1.20
N GLN A 122 2.74 -5.94 2.46
CA GLN A 122 2.02 -6.45 3.62
C GLN A 122 0.76 -5.64 3.96
N VAL A 123 0.77 -4.34 3.69
CA VAL A 123 -0.44 -3.51 3.85
C VAL A 123 -1.49 -3.88 2.80
N TYR A 124 -1.08 -4.28 1.59
CA TYR A 124 -2.01 -4.54 0.50
C TYR A 124 -2.61 -5.95 0.48
N MET A 125 -1.86 -6.94 0.97
CA MET A 125 -2.24 -8.36 0.98
C MET A 125 -3.01 -8.77 2.25
#